data_AF-A0A7V1EB77-F1
#
_entry.id   AF-A0A7V1EB77-F1
#
_cell.length_a   1.000
_cell.length_b   1.000
_cell.length_c   1.000
_cell.angle_alpha   90.00
_cell.angle_beta   90.00
_cell.angle_gamma   90.00
#
_symmetry.space_group_name_H-M   'P 1'
#
loop_
_entity.id
_entity.type
_entity.pdbx_description
1 polymer ?
#
loop_
_entity_poly.entity_id
_entity_poly.type
_entity_poly.pdbx_seq_one_letter_code
_entity_poly.pdbx_strand_id
1 'polypeptide(L)'
;MSKVRGKTEHIDIFSKISKHIELFIIKYLKVIVISVSVVVVALALYFSIERVYSKKEEKADNTFGKVYLVYKGIINEKEEETGEGEIAEKLMELNEDFKIVLNDYPNSKAAMKSAYLIGNSLFNSGKYEEAIAFYKKGYSKKGRKYYISLLCLINEASSYEQLENYEKAEQVYKKILSEFSEDFIIPFTLYNLGQIHEKQNKLQNATEQYSAIVSEYDWSSWKQFAEKKLLLIKNFQL
;
A
#
# COMPACT_ATOMS: atom_id res chain seq x y z
N MET A 1 46.80 30.58 -55.93
CA MET A 1 46.33 29.21 -55.61
C MET A 1 46.28 29.05 -54.10
N SER A 2 45.07 29.06 -53.54
CA SER A 2 44.78 28.93 -52.11
C SER A 2 44.36 27.50 -51.74
N LYS A 3 44.41 27.21 -50.44
CA LYS A 3 43.84 26.05 -49.70
C LYS A 3 44.79 24.87 -49.43
N VAL A 4 45.56 24.97 -48.34
CA VAL A 4 45.68 23.91 -47.32
C VAL A 4 45.93 24.56 -45.95
N ARG A 5 44.91 25.14 -45.30
CA ARG A 5 45.06 25.72 -43.95
C ARG A 5 43.79 25.59 -43.12
N GLY A 6 43.31 24.36 -42.95
CA GLY A 6 42.08 24.07 -42.20
C GLY A 6 41.96 22.67 -41.63
N LYS A 7 43.05 21.89 -41.51
CA LYS A 7 43.00 20.51 -41.00
C LYS A 7 43.89 20.23 -39.78
N THR A 8 44.72 21.17 -39.34
CA THR A 8 45.77 20.93 -38.33
C THR A 8 45.47 21.43 -36.91
N GLU A 9 44.56 22.39 -36.71
CA GLU A 9 44.23 22.90 -35.36
C GLU A 9 43.29 21.98 -34.55
N HIS A 10 42.30 21.35 -35.21
CA HIS A 10 41.38 20.43 -34.54
C HIS A 10 42.07 19.17 -33.99
N ILE A 11 43.21 18.77 -34.57
CA ILE A 11 43.98 17.59 -34.18
C ILE A 11 44.76 17.88 -32.87
N ASP A 12 45.17 19.12 -32.64
CA ASP A 12 46.03 19.50 -31.51
C ASP A 12 45.26 19.61 -30.18
N ILE A 13 44.04 20.17 -30.22
CA ILE A 13 43.16 20.25 -29.03
C ILE A 13 42.78 18.85 -28.54
N PHE A 14 42.41 17.95 -29.45
CA PHE A 14 42.08 16.57 -29.12
C PHE A 14 43.29 15.81 -28.54
N SER A 15 44.47 15.95 -29.17
CA SER A 15 45.72 15.36 -28.68
C SER A 15 46.07 15.85 -27.26
N LYS A 16 45.94 17.17 -27.02
CA LYS A 16 46.19 17.77 -25.71
C LYS A 16 45.21 17.26 -24.64
N ILE A 17 43.92 17.17 -24.96
CA ILE A 17 42.90 16.62 -24.07
C ILE A 17 43.18 15.13 -23.79
N SER A 18 43.50 14.34 -24.82
CA SER A 18 43.84 12.92 -24.69
C SER A 18 45.00 12.71 -23.72
N LYS A 19 46.08 13.49 -23.87
CA LYS A 19 47.26 13.40 -23.00
C LYS A 19 46.94 13.75 -21.54
N HIS A 20 46.06 14.73 -21.31
CA HIS A 20 45.62 15.08 -19.96
C HIS A 20 44.75 13.97 -19.34
N ILE A 21 43.86 13.35 -20.13
CA ILE A 21 43.05 12.20 -19.70
C ILE A 21 43.95 11.00 -19.41
N GLU A 22 44.92 10.69 -20.26
CA GLU A 22 45.89 9.61 -20.06
C GLU A 22 46.68 9.79 -18.77
N LEU A 23 47.24 10.99 -18.54
CA LEU A 23 47.96 11.30 -17.30
C LEU A 23 47.05 11.21 -16.06
N PHE A 24 45.80 11.68 -16.19
CA PHE A 24 44.82 11.58 -15.11
C PHE A 24 44.48 10.11 -14.80
N ILE A 25 44.17 9.31 -15.80
CA ILE A 25 43.86 7.88 -15.64
C ILE A 25 45.05 7.18 -15.00
N ILE A 26 46.28 7.36 -15.49
CA ILE A 26 47.48 6.72 -14.92
C ILE A 26 47.68 7.15 -13.46
N LYS A 27 47.51 8.45 -13.16
CA LYS A 27 47.65 9.00 -11.79
C LYS A 27 46.63 8.41 -10.82
N TYR A 28 45.39 8.20 -11.26
CA TYR A 28 44.28 7.75 -10.42
C TYR A 28 43.82 6.31 -10.67
N LEU A 29 44.54 5.53 -11.49
CA LEU A 29 44.09 4.21 -11.97
C LEU A 29 43.71 3.29 -10.83
N LYS A 30 44.54 3.21 -9.78
CA LYS A 30 44.26 2.37 -8.60
C LYS A 30 42.97 2.78 -7.90
N VAL A 31 42.72 4.08 -7.74
CA VAL A 31 41.51 4.62 -7.10
C VAL A 31 40.28 4.37 -7.97
N ILE A 32 40.40 4.54 -9.29
CA ILE A 32 39.34 4.26 -10.25
C ILE A 32 38.98 2.77 -10.22
N VAL A 33 39.97 1.88 -10.30
CA VAL A 33 39.76 0.42 -10.24
C VAL A 33 39.11 0.02 -8.93
N ILE A 34 39.60 0.50 -7.77
CA ILE A 34 38.98 0.22 -6.47
C ILE A 34 37.53 0.71 -6.44
N SER A 35 37.27 1.94 -6.89
CA SER A 35 35.92 2.52 -6.92
C SER A 35 34.98 1.69 -7.81
N VAL A 36 35.42 1.30 -9.01
CA VAL A 36 34.64 0.47 -9.93
C VAL A 36 34.40 -0.91 -9.34
N SER A 37 35.39 -1.55 -8.72
CA SER A 37 35.23 -2.85 -8.06
C SER A 37 34.21 -2.78 -6.92
N VAL A 38 34.23 -1.72 -6.11
CA VAL A 38 33.24 -1.50 -5.04
C VAL A 38 31.83 -1.38 -5.64
N VAL A 39 31.66 -0.64 -6.73
CA VAL A 39 30.37 -0.50 -7.41
C VAL A 39 29.89 -1.85 -7.98
N VAL A 40 30.76 -2.62 -8.62
CA VAL A 40 30.43 -3.94 -9.16
C VAL A 40 29.99 -4.90 -8.06
N VAL A 41 30.71 -4.93 -6.93
CA VAL A 41 30.32 -5.76 -5.78
C VAL A 41 28.98 -5.30 -5.20
N ALA A 42 28.76 -4.00 -5.05
CA ALA A 42 27.48 -3.47 -4.57
C ALA A 42 26.30 -3.85 -5.48
N LEU A 43 26.48 -3.77 -6.80
CA LEU A 43 25.47 -4.20 -7.77
C LEU A 43 25.23 -5.72 -7.71
N ALA A 44 26.29 -6.54 -7.63
CA ALA A 44 26.16 -7.98 -7.50
C ALA A 44 25.39 -8.39 -6.23
N LEU A 45 25.67 -7.71 -5.10
CA LEU A 45 24.92 -7.88 -3.86
C LEU A 45 23.46 -7.47 -4.02
N TYR A 46 23.19 -6.30 -4.61
CA TYR A 46 21.83 -5.82 -4.89
C TYR A 46 21.03 -6.83 -5.73
N PHE A 47 21.57 -7.31 -6.86
CA PHE A 47 20.89 -8.29 -7.71
C PHE A 47 20.71 -9.65 -7.04
N SER A 48 21.67 -10.08 -6.21
CA SER A 48 21.55 -11.32 -5.43
C SER A 48 20.41 -11.24 -4.42
N ILE A 49 20.32 -10.10 -3.72
CA ILE A 49 19.25 -9.80 -2.77
C ILE A 49 17.89 -9.78 -3.50
N GLU A 50 17.78 -9.02 -4.59
CA GLU A 50 16.57 -8.95 -5.43
C GLU A 50 16.12 -10.34 -5.91
N ARG A 51 17.06 -11.18 -6.37
CA ARG A 51 16.75 -12.56 -6.80
C ARG A 51 16.20 -13.42 -5.67
N VAL A 52 16.75 -13.32 -4.46
CA VAL A 52 16.24 -14.04 -3.29
C VAL A 52 14.84 -13.56 -2.91
N TYR A 53 14.63 -12.23 -2.87
CA TYR A 53 13.31 -11.65 -2.59
C TYR A 53 12.27 -12.07 -3.63
N SER A 54 12.60 -11.99 -4.93
CA SER A 54 11.71 -12.39 -6.03
C SER A 54 11.31 -13.86 -5.95
N LYS A 55 12.26 -14.77 -5.68
CA LYS A 55 11.94 -16.20 -5.47
C LYS A 55 11.04 -16.44 -4.25
N LYS A 56 11.22 -15.66 -3.19
CA LYS A 56 10.39 -15.76 -1.99
C LYS A 56 8.96 -15.29 -2.28
N GLU A 57 8.80 -14.19 -3.03
CA GLU A 57 7.49 -13.72 -3.50
C GLU A 57 6.80 -14.74 -4.40
N GLU A 58 7.52 -15.31 -5.38
CA GLU A 58 6.97 -16.35 -6.27
C GLU A 58 6.43 -17.55 -5.50
N LYS A 59 7.17 -18.05 -4.52
CA LYS A 59 6.70 -19.15 -3.65
C LYS A 59 5.48 -18.74 -2.83
N ALA A 60 5.49 -17.53 -2.27
CA ALA A 60 4.38 -17.01 -1.48
C ALA A 60 3.09 -16.90 -2.32
N ASP A 61 3.20 -16.37 -3.55
CA ASP A 61 2.10 -16.24 -4.49
C ASP A 61 1.58 -17.62 -4.94
N ASN A 62 2.47 -18.59 -5.17
CA ASN A 62 2.07 -19.96 -5.51
C ASN A 62 1.32 -20.66 -4.37
N THR A 63 1.79 -20.52 -3.13
CA THR A 63 1.10 -21.07 -1.96
C THR A 63 -0.25 -20.39 -1.75
N PHE A 64 -0.30 -19.06 -1.81
CA PHE A 64 -1.54 -18.29 -1.75
C PHE A 64 -2.52 -18.69 -2.85
N GLY A 65 -2.04 -18.84 -4.08
CA GLY A 65 -2.87 -19.19 -5.23
C GLY A 65 -3.65 -20.49 -5.02
N LYS A 66 -3.03 -21.50 -4.41
CA LYS A 66 -3.70 -22.78 -4.10
C LYS A 66 -4.87 -22.59 -3.15
N VAL A 67 -4.65 -21.88 -2.03
CA VAL A 67 -5.71 -21.61 -1.04
C VAL A 67 -6.79 -20.71 -1.63
N TYR A 68 -6.38 -19.71 -2.41
CA TYR A 68 -7.28 -18.76 -3.04
C TYR A 68 -8.23 -19.40 -4.08
N LEU A 69 -7.77 -20.45 -4.78
CA LEU A 69 -8.64 -21.20 -5.71
C LEU A 69 -9.78 -21.89 -4.96
N VAL A 70 -9.52 -22.46 -3.79
CA VAL A 70 -10.55 -23.07 -2.94
C VAL A 70 -11.51 -22.00 -2.41
N TYR A 71 -10.96 -20.88 -1.90
CA TYR A 71 -11.75 -19.72 -1.49
C TYR A 71 -12.71 -19.26 -2.60
N LYS A 72 -12.20 -19.12 -3.84
CA LYS A 72 -13.02 -18.71 -4.98
C LYS A 72 -14.11 -19.73 -5.31
N GLY A 73 -13.81 -21.03 -5.20
CA GLY A 73 -14.82 -22.08 -5.36
C GLY A 73 -15.98 -21.91 -4.38
N ILE A 74 -15.68 -21.74 -3.09
CA ILE A 74 -16.69 -21.53 -2.04
C ILE A 74 -17.53 -20.27 -2.28
N ILE A 75 -16.90 -19.16 -2.69
CA ILE A 75 -17.63 -17.91 -2.96
C ILE A 75 -18.53 -18.05 -4.20
N ASN A 76 -18.11 -18.79 -5.22
CA ASN A 76 -18.96 -19.05 -6.38
C ASN A 76 -20.16 -19.94 -6.03
N GLU A 77 -19.98 -20.96 -5.18
CA GLU A 77 -21.09 -21.80 -4.67
C GLU A 77 -22.14 -20.97 -3.93
N LYS A 78 -21.72 -19.94 -3.18
CA LYS A 78 -22.63 -19.00 -2.50
C LYS A 78 -23.56 -18.27 -3.44
N GLU A 79 -23.10 -17.94 -4.64
CA GLU A 79 -23.90 -17.23 -5.64
C GLU A 79 -24.95 -18.14 -6.30
N GLU A 80 -24.77 -19.47 -6.22
CA GLU A 80 -25.55 -20.45 -6.96
C GLU A 80 -26.63 -21.16 -6.12
N GLU A 81 -26.37 -21.53 -4.85
CA GLU A 81 -27.38 -22.08 -3.92
C GLU A 81 -26.72 -22.46 -2.57
N THR A 82 -26.92 -21.71 -1.47
CA THR A 82 -26.69 -22.18 -0.08
C THR A 82 -27.12 -21.15 0.98
N GLY A 83 -27.48 -21.62 2.18
CA GLY A 83 -27.75 -20.74 3.33
C GLY A 83 -26.47 -20.06 3.84
N GLU A 84 -26.53 -18.76 4.12
CA GLU A 84 -25.38 -17.90 4.44
C GLU A 84 -24.45 -18.45 5.54
N GLY A 85 -24.97 -19.27 6.45
CA GLY A 85 -24.21 -19.87 7.56
C GLY A 85 -23.20 -20.95 7.15
N GLU A 86 -23.53 -21.83 6.20
CA GLU A 86 -22.62 -22.93 5.79
C GLU A 86 -21.38 -22.39 5.08
N ILE A 87 -21.56 -21.35 4.25
CA ILE A 87 -20.45 -20.69 3.56
C ILE A 87 -19.53 -19.99 4.56
N ALA A 88 -20.09 -19.34 5.58
CA ALA A 88 -19.30 -18.67 6.61
C ALA A 88 -18.41 -19.67 7.37
N GLU A 89 -18.92 -20.88 7.63
CA GLU A 89 -18.15 -21.96 8.27
C GLU A 89 -17.00 -22.44 7.37
N LYS A 90 -17.27 -22.75 6.10
CA LYS A 90 -16.21 -23.15 5.13
C LYS A 90 -15.12 -22.07 4.97
N LEU A 91 -15.51 -20.80 4.95
CA LEU A 91 -14.57 -19.68 4.88
C LEU A 91 -13.75 -19.50 6.17
N MET A 92 -14.30 -19.89 7.31
CA MET A 92 -13.57 -19.90 8.59
C MET A 92 -12.52 -21.00 8.64
N GLU A 93 -12.82 -22.19 8.11
CA GLU A 93 -11.86 -23.31 8.04
C GLU A 93 -10.62 -22.94 7.22
N LEU A 94 -10.80 -22.22 6.10
CA LEU A 94 -9.68 -21.75 5.26
C LEU A 94 -8.70 -20.81 5.97
N ASN A 95 -9.07 -20.26 7.13
CA ASN A 95 -8.18 -19.36 7.85
C ASN A 95 -6.87 -20.06 8.25
N GLU A 96 -6.89 -21.36 8.54
CA GLU A 96 -5.67 -22.11 8.87
C GLU A 96 -4.73 -22.24 7.66
N ASP A 97 -5.27 -22.47 6.47
CA ASP A 97 -4.49 -22.54 5.24
C ASP A 97 -3.88 -21.18 4.88
N PHE A 98 -4.62 -20.09 5.06
CA PHE A 98 -4.09 -18.74 4.87
C PHE A 98 -3.04 -18.37 5.94
N LYS A 99 -3.12 -18.90 7.16
CA LYS A 99 -2.09 -18.69 8.19
C LYS A 99 -0.75 -19.30 7.80
N ILE A 100 -0.72 -20.38 7.02
CA ILE A 100 0.53 -20.95 6.49
C ILE A 100 1.27 -19.90 5.64
N VAL A 101 0.55 -19.20 4.75
CA VAL A 101 1.14 -18.14 3.91
C VAL A 101 1.70 -17.00 4.77
N LEU A 102 0.96 -16.60 5.82
CA LEU A 102 1.40 -15.56 6.75
C LEU A 102 2.67 -15.93 7.51
N ASN A 103 2.76 -17.17 8.00
CA ASN A 103 3.88 -17.62 8.84
C ASN A 103 5.15 -17.84 8.02
N ASP A 104 5.03 -18.43 6.83
CA ASP A 104 6.18 -18.74 5.97
C ASP A 104 6.70 -17.49 5.24
N TYR A 105 5.81 -16.54 4.94
CA TYR A 105 6.10 -15.38 4.10
C TYR A 105 5.62 -14.03 4.69
N PRO A 106 5.91 -13.68 5.97
CA PRO A 106 5.24 -12.61 6.73
C PRO A 106 5.35 -11.17 6.19
N ASN A 107 6.14 -10.94 5.15
CA ASN A 107 6.32 -9.62 4.52
C ASN A 107 5.96 -9.61 3.03
N SER A 108 5.45 -10.72 2.49
CA SER A 108 5.08 -10.81 1.08
C SER A 108 3.74 -10.14 0.81
N LYS A 109 3.50 -9.81 -0.46
CA LYS A 109 2.17 -9.34 -0.87
C LYS A 109 1.10 -10.42 -0.64
N ALA A 110 1.45 -11.68 -0.84
CA ALA A 110 0.59 -12.84 -0.59
C ALA A 110 0.19 -12.98 0.89
N ALA A 111 1.12 -12.73 1.81
CA ALA A 111 0.82 -12.69 3.24
C ALA A 111 -0.17 -11.56 3.56
N MET A 112 0.01 -10.36 2.99
CA MET A 112 -0.94 -9.27 3.20
C MET A 112 -2.35 -9.61 2.72
N LYS A 113 -2.47 -10.25 1.55
CA LYS A 113 -3.76 -10.76 1.04
C LYS A 113 -4.37 -11.82 1.96
N SER A 114 -3.55 -12.72 2.49
CA SER A 114 -3.99 -13.78 3.41
C SER A 114 -4.52 -13.20 4.72
N ALA A 115 -3.80 -12.24 5.30
CA ALA A 115 -4.26 -11.48 6.47
C ALA A 115 -5.59 -10.78 6.22
N TYR A 116 -5.75 -10.13 5.06
CA TYR A 116 -6.99 -9.49 4.66
C TYR A 116 -8.16 -10.48 4.58
N LEU A 117 -7.98 -11.62 3.91
CA LEU A 117 -9.05 -12.63 3.76
C LEU A 117 -9.45 -13.26 5.09
N ILE A 118 -8.47 -13.56 5.96
CA ILE A 118 -8.76 -14.03 7.33
C ILE A 118 -9.52 -12.97 8.11
N GLY A 119 -9.06 -11.72 8.05
CA GLY A 119 -9.72 -10.58 8.70
C GLY A 119 -11.17 -10.44 8.25
N ASN A 120 -11.45 -10.53 6.94
CA ASN A 120 -12.80 -10.44 6.39
C ASN A 120 -13.69 -11.60 6.86
N SER A 121 -13.15 -12.82 6.86
CA SER A 121 -13.85 -14.00 7.38
C SER A 121 -14.28 -13.77 8.85
N LEU A 122 -13.34 -13.33 9.70
CA LEU A 122 -13.59 -13.00 11.10
C LEU A 122 -14.59 -11.86 11.28
N PHE A 123 -14.44 -10.78 10.51
CA PHE A 123 -15.33 -9.63 10.54
C PHE A 123 -16.77 -10.02 10.20
N ASN A 124 -16.97 -10.83 9.15
CA ASN A 124 -18.28 -11.29 8.72
C ASN A 124 -18.96 -12.19 9.76
N SER A 125 -18.19 -12.84 10.63
CA SER A 125 -18.71 -13.61 11.78
C SER A 125 -18.79 -12.81 13.09
N GLY A 126 -18.65 -11.47 13.03
CA GLY A 126 -18.75 -10.60 14.19
C GLY A 126 -17.55 -10.63 15.14
N LYS A 127 -16.45 -11.31 14.78
CA LYS A 127 -15.23 -11.43 15.59
C LYS A 127 -14.30 -10.26 15.32
N TYR A 128 -14.73 -9.05 15.64
CA TYR A 128 -14.07 -7.81 15.23
C TYR A 128 -12.67 -7.63 15.84
N GLU A 129 -12.46 -8.00 17.11
CA GLU A 129 -11.14 -7.92 17.76
C GLU A 129 -10.11 -8.83 17.08
N GLU A 130 -10.52 -10.06 16.73
CA GLU A 130 -9.67 -10.99 16.01
C GLU A 130 -9.40 -10.48 14.59
N ALA A 131 -10.42 -9.95 13.90
CA ALA A 131 -10.29 -9.37 12.58
C ALA A 131 -9.24 -8.23 12.55
N ILE A 132 -9.28 -7.33 13.54
CA ILE A 132 -8.29 -6.25 13.72
C ILE A 132 -6.87 -6.80 13.80
N ALA A 133 -6.66 -7.89 14.55
CA ALA A 133 -5.33 -8.48 14.70
C ALA A 133 -4.76 -8.96 13.34
N PHE A 134 -5.61 -9.46 12.44
CA PHE A 134 -5.21 -9.87 11.10
C PHE A 134 -5.08 -8.68 10.14
N TYR A 135 -5.98 -7.70 10.15
CA TYR A 135 -5.81 -6.49 9.35
C TYR A 135 -4.51 -5.74 9.66
N LYS A 136 -4.12 -5.67 10.93
CA LYS A 136 -2.81 -5.11 11.33
C LYS A 136 -1.63 -5.86 10.72
N LYS A 137 -1.71 -7.19 10.58
CA LYS A 137 -0.68 -8.00 9.89
C LYS A 137 -0.66 -7.76 8.38
N GLY A 138 -1.79 -7.37 7.80
CA GLY A 138 -1.91 -7.04 6.37
C GLY A 138 -1.35 -5.68 5.98
N TYR A 139 -0.98 -4.85 6.95
CA TYR A 139 -0.38 -3.54 6.73
C TYR A 139 1.11 -3.51 7.14
N SER A 140 1.94 -2.91 6.29
CA SER A 140 3.30 -2.49 6.67
C SER A 140 3.73 -1.25 5.88
N LYS A 141 4.69 -0.47 6.40
CA LYS A 141 5.21 0.72 5.69
C LYS A 141 5.78 0.41 4.30
N LYS A 142 6.43 -0.75 4.13
CA LYS A 142 6.92 -1.24 2.82
C LYS A 142 5.78 -1.73 1.92
N GLY A 143 4.71 -2.22 2.54
CA GLY A 143 3.50 -2.69 1.87
C GLY A 143 2.58 -1.59 1.35
N ARG A 144 2.76 -0.32 1.75
CA ARG A 144 1.91 0.81 1.33
C ARG A 144 1.75 0.95 -0.18
N LYS A 145 2.76 0.58 -0.95
CA LYS A 145 2.69 0.55 -2.43
C LYS A 145 1.68 -0.46 -2.98
N TYR A 146 1.19 -1.37 -2.15
CA TYR A 146 0.16 -2.34 -2.49
C TYR A 146 -1.18 -1.91 -1.92
N TYR A 147 -2.18 -1.77 -2.79
CA TYR A 147 -3.54 -1.38 -2.44
C TYR A 147 -4.16 -2.25 -1.32
N ILE A 148 -3.77 -3.52 -1.20
CA ILE A 148 -4.24 -4.41 -0.13
C ILE A 148 -3.93 -3.88 1.28
N SER A 149 -2.82 -3.14 1.46
CA SER A 149 -2.50 -2.54 2.76
C SER A 149 -3.46 -1.41 3.13
N LEU A 150 -3.95 -0.65 2.15
CA LEU A 150 -5.00 0.34 2.36
C LEU A 150 -6.32 -0.35 2.75
N LEU A 151 -6.70 -1.41 2.03
CA LEU A 151 -7.91 -2.20 2.36
C LEU A 151 -7.87 -2.76 3.78
N CYS A 152 -6.70 -3.22 4.24
CA CYS A 152 -6.54 -3.68 5.62
C CYS A 152 -6.76 -2.54 6.62
N LEU A 153 -6.23 -1.34 6.39
CA LEU A 153 -6.47 -0.20 7.29
C LEU A 153 -7.95 0.22 7.30
N ILE A 154 -8.62 0.24 6.15
CA ILE A 154 -10.05 0.56 6.08
C ILE A 154 -10.85 -0.41 6.93
N ASN A 155 -10.60 -1.72 6.78
CA ASN A 155 -11.34 -2.73 7.53
C ASN A 155 -10.91 -2.79 9.01
N GLU A 156 -9.67 -2.42 9.35
CA GLU A 156 -9.27 -2.19 10.73
C GLU A 156 -10.09 -1.06 11.37
N ALA A 157 -10.24 0.08 10.68
CA ALA A 157 -11.05 1.20 11.14
C ALA A 157 -12.52 0.78 11.32
N SER A 158 -13.10 0.12 10.31
CA SER A 158 -14.48 -0.35 10.38
C SER A 158 -14.70 -1.42 11.45
N SER A 159 -13.70 -2.24 11.76
CA SER A 159 -13.79 -3.17 12.89
C SER A 159 -13.81 -2.43 14.23
N TYR A 160 -13.02 -1.37 14.39
CA TYR A 160 -13.12 -0.52 15.58
C TYR A 160 -14.46 0.20 15.65
N GLU A 161 -15.06 0.61 14.53
CA GLU A 161 -16.41 1.19 14.49
C GLU A 161 -17.48 0.22 15.00
N GLN A 162 -17.42 -1.06 14.57
CA GLN A 162 -18.35 -2.09 15.04
C GLN A 162 -18.22 -2.34 16.55
N LEU A 163 -17.03 -2.13 17.10
CA LEU A 163 -16.75 -2.19 18.54
C LEU A 163 -17.03 -0.87 19.28
N GLU A 164 -17.58 0.13 18.59
CA GLU A 164 -17.79 1.49 19.09
C GLU A 164 -16.52 2.15 19.66
N ASN A 165 -15.34 1.65 19.27
CA ASN A 165 -14.04 2.20 19.66
C ASN A 165 -13.65 3.34 18.72
N TYR A 166 -14.40 4.43 18.79
CA TYR A 166 -14.29 5.56 17.88
C TYR A 166 -12.93 6.26 17.97
N GLU A 167 -12.25 6.22 19.11
CA GLU A 167 -10.89 6.77 19.28
C GLU A 167 -9.88 6.03 18.42
N LYS A 168 -9.94 4.69 18.38
CA LYS A 168 -9.02 3.90 17.55
C LYS A 168 -9.40 3.97 16.07
N ALA A 169 -10.70 3.98 15.74
CA ALA A 169 -11.14 4.22 14.37
C ALA A 169 -10.62 5.56 13.82
N GLU A 170 -10.74 6.64 14.61
CA GLU A 170 -10.19 7.97 14.29
C GLU A 170 -8.68 7.91 13.99
N GLN A 171 -7.91 7.22 14.84
CA GLN A 171 -6.46 7.07 14.64
C GLN A 171 -6.12 6.36 13.31
N VAL A 172 -6.86 5.31 12.97
CA VAL A 172 -6.65 4.56 11.73
C VAL A 172 -7.03 5.39 10.50
N TYR A 173 -8.16 6.13 10.54
CA TYR A 173 -8.53 7.02 9.44
C TYR A 173 -7.53 8.16 9.23
N LYS A 174 -7.06 8.80 10.31
CA LYS A 174 -6.00 9.81 10.22
C LYS A 174 -4.72 9.24 9.62
N LYS A 175 -4.37 8.00 9.98
CA LYS A 175 -3.23 7.30 9.37
C LYS A 175 -3.43 7.12 7.86
N ILE A 176 -4.61 6.71 7.41
CA ILE A 176 -4.92 6.60 5.97
C ILE A 176 -4.71 7.94 5.27
N LEU A 177 -5.29 9.03 5.80
CA LEU A 177 -5.16 10.37 5.22
C LEU A 177 -3.69 10.84 5.15
N SER A 178 -2.87 10.48 6.14
CA SER A 178 -1.45 10.86 6.17
C SER A 178 -0.55 10.03 5.26
N GLU A 179 -0.91 8.77 4.99
CA GLU A 179 -0.05 7.82 4.29
C GLU A 179 -0.47 7.53 2.86
N PHE A 180 -1.72 7.83 2.49
CA PHE A 180 -2.32 7.59 1.18
C PHE A 180 -2.94 8.86 0.58
N SER A 181 -2.34 10.02 0.84
CA SER A 181 -2.88 11.38 0.57
C SER A 181 -3.21 11.71 -0.89
N GLU A 182 -2.75 10.91 -1.86
CA GLU A 182 -3.01 11.10 -3.30
C GLU A 182 -4.00 10.09 -3.88
N ASP A 183 -4.62 9.27 -3.03
CA ASP A 183 -5.50 8.18 -3.44
C ASP A 183 -6.95 8.67 -3.63
N PHE A 184 -7.68 8.08 -4.57
CA PHE A 184 -9.10 8.36 -4.81
C PHE A 184 -9.99 8.05 -3.59
N ILE A 185 -9.44 7.34 -2.60
CA ILE A 185 -10.09 7.01 -1.33
C ILE A 185 -10.19 8.18 -0.33
N ILE A 186 -9.52 9.31 -0.57
CA ILE A 186 -9.48 10.40 0.41
C ILE A 186 -10.87 10.94 0.76
N PRO A 187 -11.78 11.22 -0.21
CA PRO A 187 -13.14 11.67 0.12
C PRO A 187 -13.93 10.65 0.96
N PHE A 188 -13.80 9.35 0.68
CA PHE A 188 -14.40 8.29 1.49
C PHE A 188 -13.87 8.31 2.93
N THR A 189 -12.55 8.47 3.08
CA THR A 189 -11.86 8.46 4.37
C THR A 189 -12.24 9.68 5.20
N LEU A 190 -12.27 10.87 4.59
CA LEU A 190 -12.75 12.10 5.23
C LEU A 190 -14.20 11.98 5.67
N TYR A 191 -15.05 11.38 4.84
CA TYR A 191 -16.47 11.22 5.17
C TYR A 191 -16.65 10.31 6.40
N ASN A 192 -15.96 9.17 6.43
CA ASN A 192 -16.03 8.27 7.59
C ASN A 192 -15.40 8.88 8.84
N LEU A 193 -14.29 9.61 8.71
CA LEU A 193 -13.71 10.35 9.84
C LEU A 193 -14.70 11.41 10.38
N GLY A 194 -15.44 12.09 9.51
CA GLY A 194 -16.51 13.01 9.92
C GLY A 194 -17.62 12.30 10.70
N GLN A 195 -18.03 11.11 10.25
CA GLN A 195 -19.02 10.29 10.98
C GLN A 195 -18.51 9.84 12.35
N ILE A 196 -17.23 9.47 12.43
CA ILE A 196 -16.58 9.14 13.71
C ILE A 196 -16.59 10.33 14.66
N HIS A 197 -16.30 11.54 14.16
CA HIS A 197 -16.39 12.76 14.96
C HIS A 197 -17.81 13.06 15.42
N GLU A 198 -18.84 12.83 14.59
CA GLU A 198 -20.25 12.92 15.03
C GLU A 198 -20.54 11.96 16.19
N LYS A 199 -20.11 10.69 16.08
CA LYS A 199 -20.29 9.67 17.13
C LYS A 199 -19.59 10.03 18.45
N GLN A 200 -18.52 10.80 18.37
CA GLN A 200 -17.79 11.35 19.52
C GLN A 200 -18.32 12.72 19.99
N ASN A 201 -19.42 13.24 19.42
CA ASN A 201 -19.96 14.58 19.65
C ASN A 201 -18.99 15.74 19.32
N LYS A 202 -17.98 15.50 18.46
CA LYS A 202 -17.01 16.49 17.97
C LYS A 202 -17.52 17.16 16.68
N LEU A 203 -18.65 17.86 16.77
CA LEU A 203 -19.35 18.39 15.57
C LEU A 203 -18.52 19.39 14.75
N GLN A 204 -17.63 20.15 15.40
CA GLN A 204 -16.73 21.05 14.68
C GLN A 204 -15.76 20.27 13.79
N ASN A 205 -15.11 19.24 14.34
CA ASN A 205 -14.20 18.40 13.58
C ASN A 205 -14.92 17.63 12.45
N ALA A 206 -16.15 17.17 12.70
CA ALA A 206 -16.98 16.56 11.67
C ALA A 206 -17.27 17.54 10.51
N THR A 207 -17.67 18.77 10.86
CA THR A 207 -17.89 19.86 9.89
C THR A 207 -16.63 20.12 9.06
N GLU A 208 -15.45 20.21 9.70
CA GLU A 208 -14.17 20.39 8.99
C GLU A 208 -13.94 19.29 7.94
N GLN A 209 -14.16 18.02 8.29
CA GLN A 209 -13.95 16.92 7.33
C GLN A 209 -14.93 16.97 6.16
N TYR A 210 -16.21 17.22 6.44
CA TYR A 210 -17.22 17.31 5.38
C TYR A 210 -17.02 18.53 4.48
N SER A 211 -16.66 19.68 5.05
CA SER A 211 -16.35 20.88 4.27
C SER A 211 -15.18 20.65 3.32
N ALA A 212 -14.11 19.97 3.77
CA ALA A 212 -12.98 19.62 2.91
C ALA A 212 -13.42 18.81 1.67
N ILE A 213 -14.34 17.84 1.84
CA ILE A 213 -14.90 17.07 0.71
C ILE A 213 -15.61 18.00 -0.28
N VAL A 214 -16.44 18.91 0.21
CA VAL A 214 -17.23 19.82 -0.62
C VAL A 214 -16.37 20.84 -1.35
N SER A 215 -15.27 21.32 -0.75
CA SER A 215 -14.42 22.35 -1.33
C SER A 215 -13.31 21.82 -2.23
N GLU A 216 -12.77 20.63 -1.95
CA GLU A 216 -11.55 20.13 -2.61
C GLU A 216 -11.83 18.93 -3.54
N TYR A 217 -12.97 18.26 -3.38
CA TYR A 217 -13.26 16.99 -4.06
C TYR A 217 -14.59 17.01 -4.83
N ASP A 218 -14.78 18.04 -5.66
CA ASP A 218 -15.98 18.25 -6.48
C ASP A 218 -16.36 17.07 -7.38
N TRP A 219 -15.37 16.31 -7.84
CA TRP A 219 -15.55 15.13 -8.68
C TRP A 219 -16.08 13.90 -7.94
N SER A 220 -16.03 13.91 -6.60
CA SER A 220 -16.32 12.74 -5.78
C SER A 220 -17.81 12.57 -5.52
N SER A 221 -18.31 11.34 -5.63
CA SER A 221 -19.68 11.00 -5.24
C SER A 221 -19.94 11.25 -3.75
N TRP A 222 -18.90 11.32 -2.91
CA TRP A 222 -18.98 11.63 -1.48
C TRP A 222 -19.40 13.07 -1.19
N LYS A 223 -19.26 13.99 -2.16
CA LYS A 223 -19.64 15.39 -1.98
C LYS A 223 -21.10 15.57 -1.59
N GLN A 224 -22.03 14.92 -2.30
CA GLN A 224 -23.46 15.05 -2.02
C GLN A 224 -23.82 14.55 -0.61
N PHE A 225 -23.15 13.47 -0.16
CA PHE A 225 -23.33 12.95 1.19
C PHE A 225 -22.79 13.93 2.24
N ALA A 226 -21.62 14.54 2.00
CA ALA A 226 -21.04 15.55 2.87
C ALA A 226 -21.91 16.81 2.98
N GLU A 227 -22.45 17.32 1.86
CA GLU A 227 -23.38 18.46 1.84
C GLU A 227 -24.61 18.18 2.71
N LYS A 228 -25.20 16.99 2.58
CA LYS A 228 -26.34 16.57 3.41
C LYS A 228 -25.97 16.54 4.89
N LYS A 229 -24.80 16.02 5.25
CA LYS A 229 -24.31 15.99 6.64
C LYS A 229 -24.13 17.40 7.22
N LEU A 230 -23.54 18.32 6.46
CA LEU A 230 -23.37 19.72 6.86
C LEU A 230 -24.72 20.42 7.12
N LEU A 231 -25.71 20.21 6.26
CA LEU A 231 -27.06 20.75 6.46
C LEU A 231 -27.72 20.22 7.73
N LEU A 232 -27.59 18.91 8.00
CA LEU A 232 -28.13 18.30 9.22
C LEU A 232 -27.46 18.90 10.46
N ILE A 233 -26.12 18.95 10.51
CA ILE A 233 -25.39 19.51 11.66
C ILE A 233 -25.83 20.95 11.94
N LYS A 234 -25.95 21.79 10.90
CA LYS A 234 -26.39 23.18 11.03
C LYS A 234 -27.80 23.31 11.61
N ASN A 235 -28.72 22.42 11.20
CA ASN A 235 -30.12 22.48 11.63
C ASN A 235 -30.35 21.96 13.06
N PHE A 236 -29.48 21.08 13.57
CA PHE A 236 -29.55 20.56 14.94
C PHE A 236 -28.77 21.40 15.97
N GLN A 237 -28.07 22.45 15.52
CA GLN A 237 -27.36 23.41 16.38
C GLN A 237 -28.17 24.69 16.66
N LEU A 238 -29.40 24.79 16.14
CA LEU A 238 -30.38 25.87 16.39
C LEU A 238 -31.45 25.39 17.38
#